data_AF-A0A9P1GUJ2-F1
#
_entry.id   AF-A0A9P1GUJ2-F1
#
_cell.length_a   1.000
_cell.length_b   1.000
_cell.length_c   1.000
_cell.angle_alpha   90.00
_cell.angle_beta   90.00
_cell.angle_gamma   90.00
#
_symmetry.space_group_name_H-M   'P 1'
#
loop_
_entity.id
_entity.type
_entity.pdbx_description
1 polymer ?
#
loop_
_entity_poly.entity_id
_entity_poly.type
_entity_poly.pdbx_seq_one_letter_code
_entity_poly.pdbx_strand_id
1 'polypeptide(L)'
;MSLLRRNSSQVRQRSAAGSSSGPSDRSGSRMSLLVQVTGRVHFGKGRDSVRKPFNEVFVLVPNWEALSRNAPRNLRRWLIMSQNFRTL
;
A
#
# COMPACT_ATOMS: atom_id res chain seq x y z
N MET A 1 -3.77 -54.44 29.02
CA MET A 1 -4.92 -54.04 28.17
C MET A 1 -5.62 -52.85 28.82
N SER A 2 -5.37 -51.63 28.33
CA SER A 2 -6.23 -50.44 28.51
C SER A 2 -5.67 -49.33 27.62
N LEU A 3 -6.21 -49.25 26.41
CA LEU A 3 -6.01 -48.16 25.46
C LEU A 3 -7.18 -47.20 25.65
N LEU A 4 -6.97 -46.07 26.33
CA LEU A 4 -7.91 -44.96 26.27
C LEU A 4 -7.23 -43.75 25.63
N ARG A 5 -7.81 -43.39 24.49
CA ARG A 5 -7.30 -42.53 23.44
C ARG A 5 -7.17 -41.08 23.94
N ARG A 6 -6.03 -40.46 23.67
CA ARG A 6 -5.86 -39.00 23.72
C ARG A 6 -6.83 -38.35 22.73
N ASN A 7 -7.75 -37.55 23.25
CA ASN A 7 -8.65 -36.71 22.48
C ASN A 7 -7.89 -35.43 22.06
N SER A 8 -7.15 -35.50 20.96
CA SER A 8 -6.57 -34.33 20.31
C SER A 8 -7.57 -33.82 19.26
N SER A 9 -8.39 -32.86 19.65
CA SER A 9 -9.19 -32.02 18.78
C SER A 9 -8.25 -31.26 17.83
N GLN A 10 -7.92 -31.89 16.71
CA GLN A 10 -7.36 -31.22 15.54
C GLN A 10 -8.41 -30.22 15.05
N VAL A 11 -8.21 -28.95 15.39
CA VAL A 11 -8.77 -27.83 14.64
C VAL A 11 -8.34 -28.04 13.19
N ARG A 12 -9.27 -28.49 12.35
CA ARG A 12 -9.09 -28.53 10.90
C ARG A 12 -8.93 -27.08 10.44
N GLN A 13 -7.70 -26.60 10.44
CA GLN A 13 -7.29 -25.52 9.57
C GLN A 13 -7.57 -26.03 8.15
N ARG A 14 -8.75 -25.68 7.62
CA ARG A 14 -9.01 -25.81 6.19
C ARG A 14 -8.08 -24.81 5.55
N SER A 15 -6.87 -25.25 5.20
CA SER A 15 -6.07 -24.56 4.20
C SER A 15 -6.98 -24.43 2.99
N ALA A 16 -7.48 -23.22 2.75
CA ALA A 16 -8.18 -22.92 1.53
C ALA A 16 -7.18 -23.24 0.41
N ALA A 17 -7.46 -24.33 -0.31
CA ALA A 17 -6.78 -24.65 -1.54
C ALA A 17 -6.76 -23.38 -2.38
N GLY A 18 -5.57 -22.92 -2.75
CA GLY A 18 -5.36 -21.67 -3.46
C GLY A 18 -6.29 -21.60 -4.65
N SER A 19 -7.26 -20.70 -4.58
CA SER A 19 -8.07 -20.35 -5.73
C SER A 19 -7.11 -19.92 -6.83
N SER A 20 -7.19 -20.61 -7.97
CA SER A 20 -6.47 -20.33 -9.21
C SER A 20 -6.16 -18.83 -9.32
N SER A 21 -4.87 -18.51 -9.35
CA SER A 21 -4.42 -17.15 -9.66
C SER A 21 -4.99 -16.79 -11.02
N GLY A 22 -6.11 -16.05 -11.03
CA GLY A 22 -6.51 -15.27 -12.19
C GLY A 22 -5.31 -14.42 -12.64
N PRO A 23 -5.30 -13.92 -13.88
CA PRO A 23 -4.19 -13.13 -14.40
C PRO A 23 -3.74 -12.14 -13.34
N SER A 24 -2.49 -12.25 -12.90
CA SER A 24 -1.97 -11.34 -11.88
C SER A 24 -2.24 -9.92 -12.35
N ASP A 25 -2.84 -9.10 -11.49
CA ASP A 25 -3.14 -7.70 -11.81
C ASP A 25 -1.81 -6.94 -11.88
N ARG A 26 -1.08 -7.11 -12.99
CA ARG A 26 0.21 -6.47 -13.25
C ARG A 26 0.07 -4.96 -13.36
N SER A 27 -1.15 -4.48 -13.65
CA SER A 27 -1.44 -3.05 -13.75
C SER A 27 -1.53 -2.38 -12.39
N GLY A 28 -1.77 -3.16 -11.32
CA GLY A 28 -2.05 -2.65 -9.98
C GLY A 28 -3.44 -2.03 -9.87
N SER A 29 -4.35 -2.34 -10.80
CA SER A 29 -5.66 -1.69 -10.90
C SER A 29 -6.55 -1.90 -9.67
N ARG A 30 -6.31 -2.95 -8.88
CA ARG A 30 -7.08 -3.26 -7.66
C ARG A 30 -6.23 -3.19 -6.38
N MET A 31 -5.18 -2.38 -6.37
CA MET A 31 -4.28 -2.25 -5.23
C MET A 31 -4.43 -0.88 -4.56
N SER A 32 -4.23 -0.82 -3.24
CA SER A 32 -3.90 0.42 -2.53
C SER A 32 -2.45 0.36 -2.06
N LEU A 33 -1.76 1.50 -2.04
CA LEU A 33 -0.35 1.60 -1.64
C LEU A 33 -0.23 2.53 -0.44
N LEU A 34 0.43 2.06 0.63
CA LEU A 34 0.92 2.93 1.69
C LEU A 34 2.36 3.33 1.35
N VAL A 35 2.61 4.62 1.22
CA VAL A 35 3.93 5.17 0.87
C VAL A 35 4.39 6.06 2.00
N GLN A 36 5.54 5.73 2.60
CA GLN A 36 6.21 6.57 3.59
C GLN A 36 7.43 7.25 2.96
N VAL A 37 7.47 8.57 3.02
CA VAL A 37 8.58 9.41 2.57
C VAL A 37 9.21 10.06 3.79
N THR A 38 10.53 9.99 3.89
CA THR A 38 11.28 10.64 4.96
C THR A 38 12.40 11.45 4.35
N GLY A 39 12.59 12.69 4.81
CA GLY A 39 13.55 13.57 4.17
C GLY A 39 13.80 14.84 4.96
N ARG A 40 14.30 15.85 4.26
CA ARG A 40 14.49 17.20 4.80
C ARG A 40 13.82 18.21 3.89
N VAL A 41 13.10 19.15 4.49
CA VAL A 41 12.43 20.25 3.81
C VAL A 41 13.12 21.56 4.18
N HIS A 42 13.30 22.45 3.20
CA HIS A 42 13.82 23.79 3.40
C HIS A 42 12.65 24.77 3.40
N PHE A 43 12.47 25.49 4.50
CA PHE A 43 11.49 26.57 4.59
C PHE A 43 12.15 27.92 4.26
N GLY A 44 11.63 28.60 3.25
CA GLY A 44 12.14 29.90 2.79
C GLY A 44 13.13 29.80 1.61
N LYS A 45 13.70 30.94 1.22
CA LYS A 45 14.72 31.05 0.16
C LYS A 45 16.01 31.59 0.76
N GLY A 46 17.16 31.12 0.26
CA GLY A 46 18.48 31.62 0.64
C GLY A 46 19.26 30.68 1.57
N ARG A 47 20.50 31.11 1.87
CA ARG A 47 21.50 30.33 2.61
C ARG A 47 21.10 30.04 4.05
N ASP A 48 20.25 30.89 4.63
CA ASP A 48 19.75 30.79 6.01
C ASP A 48 18.38 30.10 6.12
N SER A 49 17.95 29.39 5.07
CA SER A 49 16.67 28.66 5.09
C SER A 49 16.63 27.60 6.19
N VAL A 50 15.53 27.56 6.95
CA VAL A 50 15.36 26.60 8.04
C VAL A 50 15.14 25.22 7.44
N ARG A 51 16.11 24.31 7.67
CA ARG A 51 16.08 22.94 7.17
C ARG A 51 15.56 22.01 8.26
N LYS A 52 14.34 21.47 8.11
CA LYS A 52 13.75 20.53 9.07
C LYS A 52 13.67 19.10 8.51
N PRO A 53 13.92 18.07 9.31
CA PRO A 53 13.49 16.73 8.96
C PRO A 53 11.96 16.65 8.85
N PHE A 54 11.49 15.81 7.94
CA PHE A 54 10.05 15.53 7.81
C PHE A 54 9.81 14.05 7.56
N ASN A 55 8.63 13.60 7.95
CA ASN A 55 8.05 12.31 7.58
C ASN A 55 6.67 12.57 6.98
N GLU A 56 6.38 11.89 5.89
CA GLU A 56 5.12 12.02 5.19
C GLU A 56 4.59 10.64 4.77
N VAL A 57 3.34 10.37 5.09
CA VAL A 57 2.67 9.11 4.76
C VAL A 57 1.51 9.39 3.81
N PHE A 58 1.50 8.70 2.67
CA PHE A 58 0.41 8.73 1.70
C PHE A 58 -0.28 7.38 1.64
N VAL A 59 -1.61 7.41 1.44
CA VAL A 59 -2.34 6.27 0.89
C VAL A 59 -2.67 6.60 -0.56
N LEU A 60 -2.18 5.78 -1.49
CA LEU A 60 -2.45 5.92 -2.92
C LEU A 60 -3.49 4.89 -3.36
N VAL A 61 -4.38 5.33 -4.25
CA VAL A 61 -5.38 4.49 -4.90
C VAL A 61 -5.30 4.63 -6.42
N PRO A 62 -5.77 3.64 -7.19
CA PRO A 62 -5.69 3.68 -8.64
C PRO A 62 -6.55 4.81 -9.21
N ASN A 63 -6.00 5.51 -10.20
CA ASN A 63 -6.75 6.44 -11.02
C ASN A 63 -7.39 5.68 -12.19
N TRP A 64 -8.69 5.39 -12.08
CA TRP A 64 -9.42 4.65 -13.12
C TRP A 64 -9.49 5.39 -14.45
N GLU A 65 -9.47 6.73 -14.43
CA GLU A 65 -9.46 7.54 -15.65
C GLU A 65 -8.12 7.38 -16.41
N ALA A 66 -7.01 7.25 -15.67
CA ALA A 66 -5.67 7.06 -16.24
C ALA A 66 -5.46 5.66 -16.82
N LEU A 67 -6.30 4.70 -16.42
CA LEU A 67 -6.24 3.30 -16.88
C LEU A 67 -7.16 3.03 -18.07
N SER A 68 -7.95 4.01 -18.50
CA SER A 68 -8.82 3.89 -19.67
C SER A 68 -8.02 3.84 -20.98
N ARG A 69 -8.56 3.17 -22.01
CA ARG A 69 -7.88 2.96 -23.30
C ARG A 69 -7.46 4.27 -24.00
N ASN A 70 -8.21 5.35 -23.78
CA ASN A 70 -7.99 6.66 -24.40
C ASN A 70 -7.66 7.73 -23.36
N ALA A 71 -6.98 7.35 -22.26
CA ALA A 71 -6.63 8.29 -21.21
C ALA A 71 -5.81 9.48 -21.75
N PRO A 72 -6.08 10.71 -21.30
CA PRO A 72 -5.24 11.87 -21.61
C PRO A 72 -3.77 11.62 -21.25
N ARG A 73 -2.86 12.11 -22.09
CA ARG A 73 -1.42 12.04 -21.81
C ARG A 73 -1.13 12.79 -20.51
N ASN A 74 -0.25 12.22 -19.68
CA ASN A 74 0.21 12.76 -18.39
C ASN A 74 -0.79 12.67 -17.22
N LEU A 75 -1.90 11.94 -17.36
CA LEU A 75 -2.73 11.63 -16.18
C LEU A 75 -1.93 10.75 -15.20
N ARG A 76 -1.91 11.12 -13.92
CA ARG A 76 -1.24 10.31 -12.90
C ARG A 76 -2.02 9.03 -12.69
N ARG A 77 -1.33 7.88 -12.74
CA ARG A 77 -1.91 6.55 -12.51
C ARG A 77 -2.44 6.34 -11.08
N TRP A 78 -1.94 7.11 -10.13
CA TRP A 78 -2.27 6.99 -8.71
C TRP A 78 -2.77 8.32 -8.16
N LEU A 79 -3.84 8.26 -7.38
CA LEU A 79 -4.41 9.39 -6.65
C LEU A 79 -4.05 9.28 -5.17
N ILE A 80 -3.88 10.43 -4.52
CA ILE A 80 -3.69 10.49 -3.06
C ILE A 80 -5.07 10.41 -2.40
N MET A 81 -5.35 9.32 -1.69
CA MET A 81 -6.55 9.16 -0.88
C MET A 81 -6.39 9.80 0.50
N SER A 82 -5.19 9.70 1.08
CA SER A 82 -4.85 10.30 2.37
C SER A 82 -3.41 10.77 2.37
N GLN A 83 -3.14 11.87 3.08
CA GLN A 83 -1.83 12.49 3.25
C GLN A 83 -1.66 12.91 4.71
N ASN A 84 -0.58 12.47 5.34
CA ASN A 84 -0.20 12.91 6.69
C ASN A 84 1.24 13.40 6.68
N PHE A 85 1.42 14.72 6.73
CA PHE A 85 2.72 15.38 6.78
C PHE A 85 3.09 15.79 8.20
N ARG A 86 4.32 15.53 8.62
CA ARG A 86 4.87 15.96 9.91
C ARG A 86 6.29 16.46 9.74
N THR A 87 6.56 17.65 10.23
CA THR A 87 7.93 18.11 10.50
C THR A 87 8.34 17.74 11.91
N LEU A 88 9.61 17.38 12.08
CA LEU A 88 10.24 17.06 13.36
C LEU A 88 11.10 18.23 13.82
#